data_AF-J3FIP8-F1
#
_entry.id   AF-J3FIP8-F1
#
_cell.length_a   1.000
_cell.length_b   1.000
_cell.length_c   1.000
_cell.angle_alpha   90.00
_cell.angle_beta   90.00
_cell.angle_gamma   90.00
#
_symmetry.space_group_name_H-M   'P 1'
#
loop_
_entity.id
_entity.type
_entity.pdbx_description
1 polymer ?
#
loop_
_entity_poly.entity_id
_entity_poly.type
_entity_poly.pdbx_seq_one_letter_code
_entity_poly.pdbx_strand_id
1 'polypeptide(L)'
;MIFAAGLGMLLGILNVFFRDVGQMFGICLQFWFWLTPIVYPLSILPSGIQHVISLNPMTALMTSYQNVFLYNQWPQWSSLTPLLIIGLLLCTMALRLFRQRVGEMVDEL
;
A
#
# COMPACT_ATOMS: atom_id res chain seq x y z
N MET A 1 7.25 5.05 2.06
CA MET A 1 7.86 4.37 3.23
C MET A 1 6.88 4.10 4.36
N ILE A 2 6.21 5.12 4.93
CA ILE A 2 5.27 4.92 6.07
C ILE A 2 4.16 3.91 5.74
N PHE A 3 3.54 4.01 4.55
CA PHE A 3 2.52 3.05 4.10
C PHE A 3 3.04 1.60 4.06
N ALA A 4 4.20 1.37 3.44
CA ALA A 4 4.81 0.05 3.36
C ALA A 4 5.19 -0.50 4.74
N ALA A 5 5.70 0.35 5.64
CA ALA A 5 6.02 -0.04 7.00
C ALA A 5 4.77 -0.42 7.81
N GLY A 6 3.71 0.38 7.75
CA GLY A 6 2.44 0.09 8.45
C GLY A 6 1.78 -1.18 7.95
N LEU A 7 1.74 -1.35 6.62
CA LEU A 7 1.20 -2.55 5.99
C LEU A 7 2.04 -3.80 6.31
N GLY A 8 3.37 -3.69 6.24
CA GLY A 8 4.29 -4.78 6.57
C GLY A 8 4.22 -5.19 8.05
N MET A 9 4.10 -4.23 8.98
CA MET A 9 3.89 -4.54 10.40
C MET A 9 2.58 -5.26 10.65
N LEU A 10 1.48 -4.82 10.04
CA LEU A 10 0.18 -5.50 10.14
C LEU A 10 0.27 -6.93 9.62
N LEU A 11 0.81 -7.12 8.42
CA LEU A 11 0.92 -8.44 7.82
C LEU A 11 1.87 -9.35 8.58
N GLY A 12 2.97 -8.82 9.13
CA GLY A 12 3.88 -9.57 9.99
C GLY A 12 3.18 -10.12 11.23
N ILE A 13 2.36 -9.28 11.88
CA ILE A 13 1.52 -9.68 13.02
C ILE A 13 0.54 -10.78 12.61
N LEU A 14 -0.19 -10.59 11.50
CA LEU A 14 -1.16 -11.59 11.02
C LEU A 14 -0.49 -12.91 10.61
N ASN A 15 0.71 -12.86 10.05
CA ASN A 15 1.43 -14.05 9.59
C ASN A 15 1.88 -14.96 10.75
N VAL A 16 2.12 -14.40 11.95
CA VAL A 16 2.43 -15.19 13.15
C VAL A 16 1.23 -16.07 13.53
N PHE A 17 0.01 -15.51 13.51
CA PHE A 17 -1.21 -16.25 13.82
C PHE A 17 -1.70 -17.13 12.65
N PHE A 18 -1.42 -16.74 11.42
CA PHE A 18 -1.89 -17.42 10.21
C PHE A 18 -0.78 -17.51 9.17
N ARG A 19 -0.04 -18.63 9.15
CA ARG A 19 1.07 -18.88 8.20
C ARG A 19 0.66 -18.77 6.72
N ASP A 20 -0.62 -18.98 6.40
CA ASP A 20 -1.15 -18.88 5.04
C ASP A 20 -1.25 -17.44 4.52
N VAL A 21 -1.29 -16.45 5.43
CA VAL A 21 -1.34 -15.02 5.07
C VAL A 21 -0.09 -14.61 4.30
N GLY A 22 1.08 -15.15 4.65
CA GLY A 22 2.32 -14.87 3.92
C GLY A 22 2.26 -15.30 2.45
N GLN A 23 1.75 -16.50 2.16
CA GLN A 23 1.64 -17.00 0.78
C GLN A 23 0.55 -16.25 0.00
N MET A 24 -0.63 -16.05 0.59
CA MET A 24 -1.70 -15.28 -0.06
C MET A 24 -1.27 -13.85 -0.36
N PHE A 25 -0.56 -13.19 0.56
CA PHE A 25 -0.10 -11.83 0.36
C PHE A 25 0.84 -11.68 -0.84
N GLY A 26 1.70 -12.67 -1.10
CA GLY A 26 2.54 -12.69 -2.31
C GLY A 26 1.72 -12.67 -3.60
N ILE A 27 0.65 -13.48 -3.65
CA ILE A 27 -0.28 -13.50 -4.79
C ILE A 27 -1.03 -12.17 -4.88
N CYS A 28 -1.53 -11.64 -3.77
CA CYS A 28 -2.21 -10.35 -3.72
C CYS A 28 -1.30 -9.21 -4.21
N LEU A 29 -0.03 -9.19 -3.85
CA LEU A 29 0.95 -8.21 -4.33
C LEU A 29 1.14 -8.30 -5.84
N GLN A 30 1.18 -9.51 -6.40
CA GLN A 30 1.28 -9.69 -7.85
C GLN A 30 0.08 -9.06 -8.56
N PHE A 31 -1.15 -9.31 -8.07
CA PHE A 31 -2.35 -8.66 -8.61
C PHE A 31 -2.32 -7.14 -8.40
N TRP A 32 -1.90 -6.67 -7.22
CA TRP A 32 -1.81 -5.26 -6.90
C TRP A 32 -0.84 -4.53 -7.82
N PHE A 33 0.28 -5.17 -8.18
CA PHE A 33 1.27 -4.63 -9.10
C PHE A 33 0.64 -4.33 -10.47
N TRP A 34 -0.18 -5.24 -11.00
CA TRP A 34 -0.89 -5.02 -12.27
C TRP A 34 -2.03 -4.00 -12.17
N LEU A 35 -2.64 -3.87 -11.00
CA LEU A 35 -3.71 -2.89 -10.74
C LEU A 35 -3.15 -1.46 -10.58
N THR A 36 -1.86 -1.34 -10.30
CA THR A 36 -1.18 -0.05 -10.20
C THR A 36 -0.53 0.27 -11.56
N PRO A 37 -0.66 1.48 -12.10
CA PRO A 37 -0.10 1.85 -13.41
C PRO A 37 1.43 2.05 -13.32
N ILE A 38 2.16 0.94 -13.19
CA ILE A 38 3.62 0.88 -13.11
C ILE A 38 4.22 0.71 -14.50
N VAL A 39 3.67 -0.22 -15.28
CA VAL A 39 4.16 -0.59 -16.63
C VAL A 39 3.43 0.18 -17.73
N TYR A 40 2.19 0.62 -17.46
CA TYR A 40 1.35 1.35 -18.41
C TYR A 40 0.93 2.72 -17.87
N PRO A 41 0.78 3.73 -18.73
CA PRO A 41 0.25 5.03 -18.34
C PRO A 41 -1.27 4.96 -18.13
N LEU A 42 -1.83 5.76 -17.21
CA LEU A 42 -3.28 5.83 -17.00
C LEU A 42 -4.07 6.28 -18.25
N SER A 43 -3.42 7.02 -19.15
CA SER A 43 -4.06 7.64 -20.33
C SER A 43 -4.63 6.63 -21.34
N ILE A 44 -4.14 5.38 -21.34
CA ILE A 44 -4.63 4.34 -22.27
C ILE A 44 -5.88 3.62 -21.75
N LEU A 45 -6.27 3.82 -20.49
CA LEU A 45 -7.41 3.15 -19.88
C LEU A 45 -8.72 3.90 -20.14
N PRO A 46 -9.86 3.20 -20.24
CA PRO A 46 -11.18 3.85 -20.32
C PRO A 46 -11.52 4.59 -19.01
N SER A 47 -12.30 5.67 -19.13
CA SER A 47 -12.58 6.63 -18.03
C SER A 47 -13.14 6.01 -16.75
N GLY A 48 -13.97 4.96 -16.86
CA GLY A 48 -14.49 4.24 -15.71
C GLY A 48 -13.40 3.55 -14.88
N ILE A 49 -12.43 2.92 -15.55
CA ILE A 49 -11.31 2.22 -14.88
C ILE A 49 -10.29 3.24 -14.35
N GLN A 50 -10.07 4.34 -15.08
CA GLN A 50 -9.21 5.43 -14.60
C GLN A 50 -9.65 5.96 -13.23
N HIS A 51 -10.96 6.09 -12.99
CA HIS A 51 -11.49 6.59 -11.72
C HIS A 51 -11.28 5.60 -10.56
N VAL A 52 -11.42 4.30 -10.82
CA VAL A 52 -11.17 3.26 -9.82
C VAL A 52 -9.68 3.20 -9.47
N ILE A 53 -8.81 3.27 -10.49
CA ILE A 53 -7.36 3.22 -10.29
C ILE A 53 -6.83 4.51 -9.67
N SER A 54 -7.42 5.68 -9.96
CA SER A 54 -7.02 6.96 -9.36
C SER A 54 -7.36 7.07 -7.87
N LEU A 55 -8.37 6.32 -7.40
CA LEU A 55 -8.67 6.20 -5.97
C LEU A 55 -7.62 5.39 -5.20
N ASN A 56 -6.82 4.57 -5.89
CA ASN A 56 -5.78 3.79 -5.23
C ASN A 56 -4.61 4.71 -4.84
N PRO A 57 -4.27 4.84 -3.54
CA PRO A 57 -3.20 5.74 -3.09
C PRO A 57 -1.81 5.37 -3.63
N MET A 58 -1.60 4.10 -4.03
CA MET A 58 -0.36 3.67 -4.68
C MET A 58 -0.23 4.23 -6.10
N THR A 59 -1.35 4.44 -6.80
CA THR A 59 -1.37 5.08 -8.12
C THR A 59 -0.84 6.51 -8.04
N ALA A 60 -1.30 7.28 -7.06
CA ALA A 60 -0.86 8.67 -6.87
C ALA A 60 0.66 8.79 -6.66
N LEU A 61 1.24 7.84 -5.92
CA LEU A 61 2.68 7.76 -5.71
C LEU A 61 3.42 7.47 -7.02
N MET A 62 2.97 6.44 -7.77
CA MET A 62 3.62 6.04 -9.03
C MET A 62 3.54 7.12 -10.11
N THR A 63 2.38 7.76 -10.27
CA THR A 63 2.23 8.89 -11.19
C THR A 63 3.12 10.06 -10.79
N SER A 64 3.27 10.33 -9.49
CA SER A 64 4.19 11.37 -9.00
C SER A 64 5.65 11.06 -9.35
N TYR A 65 6.07 9.80 -9.20
CA TYR A 65 7.40 9.35 -9.63
C TYR A 65 7.58 9.51 -11.14
N GLN A 66 6.62 9.06 -11.95
CA GLN A 66 6.67 9.24 -13.41
C GLN A 66 6.75 10.73 -13.80
N ASN A 67 6.01 11.61 -13.14
CA ASN A 67 6.04 13.05 -13.40
C ASN A 67 7.40 13.70 -13.09
N VAL A 68 8.04 13.28 -12.02
CA VAL A 68 9.39 13.78 -11.67
C VAL A 68 10.43 13.26 -12.65
N PHE A 69 10.38 11.99 -13.03
CA PHE A 69 11.40 11.36 -13.87
C PHE A 69 11.22 11.59 -15.38
N LEU A 70 9.99 11.49 -15.90
CA LEU A 70 9.71 11.64 -17.34
C LEU A 70 9.45 13.10 -17.73
N TYR A 71 8.72 13.84 -16.90
CA TYR A 71 8.22 15.17 -17.25
C TYR A 71 8.96 16.31 -16.54
N ASN A 72 9.86 15.99 -15.60
CA ASN A 72 10.58 16.94 -14.75
C ASN A 72 9.65 17.97 -14.08
N GLN A 73 8.40 17.56 -13.82
CA GLN A 73 7.37 18.37 -13.17
C GLN A 73 7.32 18.05 -11.69
N TRP A 74 7.05 19.08 -10.89
CA TRP A 74 6.87 18.91 -9.46
C TRP A 74 5.62 18.06 -9.18
N PRO A 75 5.71 17.06 -8.29
CA PRO A 75 4.58 16.21 -7.98
C PRO A 75 3.47 17.04 -7.32
N GLN A 76 2.22 16.73 -7.66
CA GLN A 76 1.08 17.36 -6.99
C GLN A 76 0.99 16.87 -5.55
N TRP A 77 1.35 17.74 -4.61
CA TRP A 77 1.32 17.46 -3.17
C TRP A 77 -0.07 17.04 -2.66
N SER A 78 -1.14 17.51 -3.31
CA SER A 78 -2.52 17.12 -3.03
C SER A 78 -2.80 15.62 -3.23
N SER A 79 -2.09 14.97 -4.16
CA SER A 79 -2.24 13.54 -4.42
C SER A 79 -1.47 12.67 -3.42
N LEU A 80 -0.53 13.27 -2.67
CA LEU A 80 0.31 12.56 -1.69
C LEU A 80 -0.29 12.57 -0.27
N THR A 81 -1.16 13.53 0.05
CA THR A 81 -1.81 13.61 1.37
C THR A 81 -2.66 12.39 1.73
N PRO A 82 -3.46 11.77 0.83
CA PRO A 82 -4.28 10.60 1.18
C PRO A 82 -3.40 9.40 1.53
N LEU A 83 -2.31 9.20 0.78
CA LEU A 83 -1.34 8.14 1.03
C LEU A 83 -0.69 8.29 2.42
N LEU A 84 -0.37 9.52 2.81
CA LEU A 84 0.26 9.81 4.10
C LEU A 84 -0.72 9.52 5.26
N ILE A 85 -1.98 9.92 5.11
CA ILE A 85 -3.06 9.64 6.07
C ILE A 85 -3.28 8.13 6.21
N ILE A 86 -3.41 7.41 5.09
CA ILE A 86 -3.62 5.96 5.09
C ILE A 86 -2.40 5.24 5.70
N GLY A 87 -1.18 5.67 5.38
CA GLY A 87 0.02 5.11 5.97
C GLY A 87 0.09 5.31 7.48
N LEU A 88 -0.25 6.50 7.98
CA LEU A 88 -0.35 6.79 9.42
C LEU A 88 -1.43 5.95 10.11
N LEU A 89 -2.60 5.82 9.49
CA LEU A 89 -3.67 4.96 9.99
C LEU A 89 -3.23 3.49 10.07
N LEU A 90 -2.57 2.98 9.05
CA LEU A 90 -2.05 1.61 9.06
C LEU A 90 -0.97 1.42 10.12
N CYS A 91 -0.01 2.34 10.24
CA CYS A 91 1.01 2.27 11.29
C CYS A 91 0.39 2.31 12.69
N THR A 92 -0.55 3.22 12.94
CA THR A 92 -1.20 3.32 14.26
C THR A 92 -2.04 2.08 14.57
N MET A 93 -2.74 1.52 13.58
CA MET A 93 -3.49 0.27 13.72
C MET A 93 -2.55 -0.92 13.98
N ALA A 94 -1.44 -1.02 13.24
CA ALA A 94 -0.40 -2.03 13.44
C ALA A 94 0.15 -1.98 14.86
N LEU A 95 0.52 -0.78 15.34
CA LEU A 95 1.05 -0.58 16.70
C LEU A 95 0.02 -0.94 17.78
N ARG A 96 -1.26 -0.62 17.58
CA ARG A 96 -2.34 -1.00 18.51
C ARG A 96 -2.53 -2.50 18.58
N LEU A 97 -2.62 -3.16 17.42
CA LEU A 97 -2.73 -4.62 17.33
C LEU A 97 -1.52 -5.32 17.94
N PHE A 98 -0.31 -4.83 17.64
CA PHE A 98 0.92 -5.32 18.25
C PHE A 98 0.85 -5.25 19.78
N ARG A 99 0.53 -4.07 20.34
CA ARG A 99 0.45 -3.91 21.80
C ARG A 99 -0.64 -4.77 22.46
N GLN A 100 -1.75 -5.04 21.77
CA GLN A 100 -2.84 -5.85 22.31
C GLN A 100 -2.55 -7.36 22.22
N ARG A 101 -1.86 -7.80 21.16
CA ARG A 101 -1.65 -9.23 20.84
C ARG A 101 -0.24 -9.73 21.17
N VAL A 102 0.65 -8.87 21.66
CA VAL A 102 2.01 -9.24 22.09
C VAL A 102 2.02 -10.36 23.14
N GLY A 103 1.02 -10.43 24.02
CA GLY A 103 0.91 -11.50 25.02
C GLY A 103 0.64 -12.87 24.40
N GLU A 104 -0.30 -12.95 23.46
CA GLU A 104 -0.66 -14.19 22.76
C GLU A 104 0.42 -14.63 21.75
N MET A 105 1.16 -13.68 21.17
CA MET A 105 2.27 -13.99 20.26
C MET A 105 3.40 -14.78 20.94
N VAL A 106 3.62 -14.57 22.24
CA VAL A 106 4.66 -15.28 23.00
C VAL A 106 4.23 -16.70 23.34
N ASP A 107 2.93 -16.96 23.47
CA ASP A 107 2.39 -18.30 23.75
C ASP A 107 2.29 -19.19 22.49
N GLU A 108 2.20 -18.58 21.30
CA GLU A 108 2.09 -19.28 20.00
C GLU A 108 3.44 -19.53 19.28
N LEU A 109 4.54 -18.95 19.77
CA LEU A 109 5.91 -19.10 19.24
C LEU A 109 6.64 -20.30 19.86
#